data_AF-A0A182NP82-F1
#
_entry.id   AF-A0A182NP82-F1
#
_cell.length_a   1.000
_cell.length_b   1.000
_cell.length_c   1.000
_cell.angle_alpha   90.00
_cell.angle_beta   90.00
_cell.angle_gamma   90.00
#
_symmetry.space_group_name_H-M   'P 1'
#
loop_
_entity.id
_entity.type
_entity.pdbx_description
1 polymer ?
#
loop_
_entity_poly.entity_id
_entity_poly.type
_entity_poly.pdbx_seq_one_letter_code
_entity_poly.pdbx_strand_id
1 'polypeptide(L)'
;TYKGQIDITVSVAPEPPKIELASNVDSHNGEFEFGKKVTMKCVSRNGWPGAKLSWYLDGVKLSDDVGAEYAETFNRRTTVEQIYRRAIAVEDNRKQVTCRAEHPAYPCGFMETSLPIKLKKVYTNDKQEVKKEDLTELVKPRAPQMTVSSEVAQRNGAFKAGSELVVQCISRDGNPPAGFLWFLNDQLIYEGLSAPFVSKNFRGNTVQQTLTYRLKPSDDGKTLICKARHPQGSEETRLKISTYN
;
A
#
# COMPACT_ATOMS: atom_id res chain seq x y z
N THR A 1 7.23 60.47 19.03
CA THR A 1 6.51 59.43 19.82
C THR A 1 6.53 58.14 19.05
N TYR A 2 7.43 57.21 19.38
CA TYR A 2 7.48 55.90 18.70
C TYR A 2 6.31 55.06 19.20
N LYS A 3 5.32 54.81 18.32
CA LYS A 3 4.28 53.81 18.57
C LYS A 3 4.86 52.45 18.24
N GLY A 4 5.33 51.73 19.26
CA GLY A 4 5.60 50.30 19.14
C GLY A 4 4.27 49.54 19.14
N GLN A 5 4.00 48.78 18.10
CA GLN A 5 2.86 47.87 18.03
C GLN A 5 3.34 46.49 18.53
N ILE A 6 2.77 46.00 19.63
CA ILE A 6 3.03 44.65 20.14
C ILE A 6 1.95 43.75 19.53
N ASP A 7 2.30 43.02 18.48
CA ASP A 7 1.43 41.98 17.92
C ASP A 7 1.55 40.72 18.78
N ILE A 8 0.62 40.55 19.72
CA ILE A 8 0.51 39.32 20.51
C ILE A 8 -0.19 38.27 19.65
N THR A 9 0.58 37.49 18.89
CA THR A 9 0.06 36.34 18.14
C THR A 9 -0.19 35.19 19.11
N VAL A 10 -1.37 35.17 19.73
CA VAL A 10 -1.78 34.05 20.59
C VAL A 10 -1.96 32.82 19.70
N SER A 11 -1.08 31.83 19.84
CA SER A 11 -1.23 30.52 19.21
C SER A 11 -1.43 29.44 20.26
N VAL A 12 -2.34 28.51 20.03
CA VAL A 12 -2.54 27.37 20.92
C VAL A 12 -2.33 26.07 20.18
N ALA A 13 -1.44 25.24 20.70
CA ALA A 13 -1.14 23.94 20.14
C ALA A 13 -2.42 23.09 20.03
N PRO A 14 -2.71 22.55 18.84
CA PRO A 14 -3.72 21.52 18.68
C PRO A 14 -3.33 20.24 19.43
N GLU A 15 -4.27 19.32 19.54
CA GLU A 15 -3.99 17.96 19.96
C GLU A 15 -3.13 17.23 18.92
N PRO A 16 -2.26 16.28 19.35
CA PRO A 16 -1.51 15.43 18.44
C PRO A 16 -2.44 14.80 17.40
N PRO A 17 -2.03 14.79 16.11
CA PRO A 17 -2.89 14.27 15.05
C PRO A 17 -3.22 12.80 15.30
N LYS A 18 -4.43 12.39 14.91
CA LYS A 18 -4.89 10.99 14.97
C LYS A 18 -5.31 10.53 13.59
N ILE A 19 -4.91 9.31 13.22
CA ILE A 19 -5.40 8.63 12.02
C ILE A 19 -6.60 7.76 12.43
N GLU A 20 -7.77 8.09 11.92
CA GLU A 20 -9.01 7.35 12.05
C GLU A 20 -9.25 6.57 10.74
N LEU A 21 -9.57 5.28 10.86
CA LEU A 21 -9.91 4.43 9.70
C LEU A 21 -11.42 4.38 9.51
N ALA A 22 -11.86 4.22 8.26
CA ALA A 22 -13.27 3.95 7.97
C ALA A 22 -13.73 2.62 8.61
N SER A 23 -14.97 2.59 9.09
CA SER A 23 -15.55 1.48 9.87
C SER A 23 -15.59 0.12 9.15
N ASN A 24 -15.46 0.11 7.83
CA ASN A 24 -15.37 -1.10 7.01
C ASN A 24 -13.98 -1.74 6.99
N VAL A 25 -13.03 -1.20 7.77
CA VAL A 25 -11.66 -1.69 7.89
C VAL A 25 -11.47 -2.27 9.28
N ASP A 26 -11.46 -3.61 9.34
CA ASP A 26 -11.33 -4.39 10.56
C ASP A 26 -9.86 -4.38 11.02
N SER A 27 -9.37 -3.22 11.49
CA SER A 27 -7.96 -3.07 11.87
C SER A 27 -7.58 -1.82 12.63
N HIS A 28 -7.88 -1.84 13.93
CA HIS A 28 -7.26 -0.93 14.89
C HIS A 28 -5.72 -1.09 15.00
N ASN A 29 -5.14 -2.14 14.39
CA ASN A 29 -3.70 -2.45 14.43
C ASN A 29 -2.95 -2.26 13.09
N GLY A 30 -3.63 -1.69 12.08
CA GLY A 30 -3.06 -1.47 10.74
C GLY A 30 -2.98 -2.73 9.87
N GLU A 31 -3.86 -3.72 10.05
CA GLU A 31 -3.94 -4.87 9.15
C GLU A 31 -4.92 -4.62 7.99
N PHE A 32 -4.41 -4.67 6.77
CA PHE A 32 -5.18 -4.35 5.59
C PHE A 32 -5.28 -5.55 4.66
N GLU A 33 -6.43 -5.66 4.02
CA GLU A 33 -6.60 -6.55 2.90
C GLU A 33 -6.03 -5.87 1.66
N PHE A 34 -5.16 -6.60 0.97
CA PHE A 34 -4.56 -6.15 -0.28
C PHE A 34 -5.66 -5.84 -1.32
N GLY A 35 -5.45 -4.83 -2.17
CA GLY A 35 -6.33 -4.45 -3.28
C GLY A 35 -7.60 -3.71 -2.85
N LYS A 36 -7.99 -3.77 -1.57
CA LYS A 36 -9.13 -3.00 -1.06
C LYS A 36 -8.74 -1.53 -0.89
N LYS A 37 -9.62 -0.63 -1.35
CA LYS A 37 -9.49 0.81 -1.15
C LYS A 37 -9.80 1.15 0.31
N VAL A 38 -8.77 1.56 1.04
CA VAL A 38 -8.85 2.02 2.42
C VAL A 38 -9.00 3.54 2.43
N THR A 39 -9.85 4.05 3.31
CA THR A 39 -9.99 5.48 3.58
C THR A 39 -9.43 5.76 4.97
N MET A 40 -8.43 6.63 5.03
CA MET A 40 -7.75 7.08 6.24
C MET A 40 -8.08 8.56 6.44
N LYS A 41 -8.47 8.95 7.64
CA LYS A 41 -8.80 10.32 8.00
C LYS A 41 -7.81 10.79 9.06
N CYS A 42 -7.09 11.86 8.80
CA CYS A 42 -6.27 12.51 9.80
C CYS A 42 -7.04 13.65 10.43
N VAL A 43 -7.00 13.76 11.76
CA VAL A 43 -7.70 14.79 12.53
C VAL A 43 -6.72 15.45 13.50
N SER A 44 -6.63 16.77 13.47
CA SER A 44 -5.92 17.59 14.46
C SER A 44 -6.90 18.56 15.10
N ARG A 45 -7.19 18.38 16.40
CA ARG A 45 -8.29 19.06 17.09
C ARG A 45 -7.79 20.27 17.88
N ASN A 46 -8.66 21.26 18.05
CA ASN A 46 -8.53 22.31 19.05
C ASN A 46 -7.29 23.23 18.93
N GLY A 47 -6.76 23.42 17.72
CA GLY A 47 -5.65 24.33 17.44
C GLY A 47 -6.08 25.79 17.28
N TRP A 48 -5.17 26.73 17.49
CA TRP A 48 -5.38 28.11 17.04
C TRP A 48 -4.07 28.74 16.56
N PRO A 49 -3.93 29.10 15.28
CA PRO A 49 -4.84 28.77 14.17
C PRO A 49 -4.94 27.24 13.93
N GLY A 50 -5.80 26.81 13.00
CA GLY A 50 -5.83 25.39 12.60
C GLY A 50 -4.46 24.90 12.11
N ALA A 51 -4.13 23.64 12.41
CA ALA A 51 -2.92 23.02 11.88
C ALA A 51 -3.05 22.73 10.38
N LYS A 52 -1.93 22.73 9.67
CA LYS A 52 -1.88 22.28 8.26
C LYS A 52 -1.54 20.80 8.20
N LEU A 53 -2.36 20.01 7.51
CA LEU A 53 -2.17 18.57 7.42
C LEU A 53 -1.39 18.16 6.15
N SER A 54 -0.60 17.10 6.28
CA SER A 54 0.07 16.46 5.16
C SER A 54 0.26 14.96 5.41
N TRP A 55 0.25 14.18 4.32
CA TRP A 55 0.39 12.73 4.34
C TRP A 55 1.72 12.30 3.74
N TYR A 56 2.31 11.26 4.32
CA TYR A 56 3.54 10.63 3.85
C TYR A 56 3.37 9.11 3.85
N LEU A 57 3.99 8.44 2.89
CA LEU A 57 4.16 7.00 2.86
C LEU A 57 5.65 6.69 2.90
N ASP A 58 6.11 6.10 4.01
CA ASP A 58 7.52 5.78 4.22
C ASP A 58 8.45 7.00 4.01
N GLY A 59 8.03 8.16 4.52
CA GLY A 59 8.74 9.44 4.39
C GLY A 59 8.54 10.18 3.06
N VAL A 60 7.92 9.56 2.05
CA VAL A 60 7.62 10.22 0.77
C VAL A 60 6.29 10.96 0.88
N LYS A 61 6.29 12.26 0.61
CA LYS A 61 5.08 13.09 0.65
C LYS A 61 4.07 12.66 -0.42
N LEU A 62 2.81 12.53 -0.03
CA LEU A 62 1.72 12.11 -0.90
C LEU A 62 0.95 13.33 -1.40
N SER A 63 0.68 13.35 -2.71
CA SER A 63 -0.22 14.31 -3.38
C SER A 63 -1.45 13.63 -3.97
N ASP A 64 -1.27 12.41 -4.46
CA ASP A 64 -2.30 11.67 -5.18
C ASP A 64 -3.30 11.05 -4.20
N ASP A 65 -4.58 11.05 -4.57
CA ASP A 65 -5.70 10.54 -3.75
C ASP A 65 -5.82 11.17 -2.34
N VAL A 66 -5.14 12.31 -2.10
CA VAL A 66 -5.31 13.15 -0.91
C VAL A 66 -6.45 14.14 -1.16
N GLY A 67 -7.46 14.12 -0.29
CA GLY A 67 -8.61 15.01 -0.35
C GLY A 67 -8.28 16.43 0.12
N ALA A 68 -9.20 17.35 -0.19
CA ALA A 68 -9.16 18.70 0.36
C ALA A 68 -9.17 18.69 1.89
N GLU A 69 -8.47 19.65 2.48
CA GLU A 69 -8.49 19.89 3.91
C GLU A 69 -9.81 20.54 4.31
N TYR A 70 -10.42 20.04 5.38
CA TYR A 70 -11.63 20.60 5.97
C TYR A 70 -11.30 21.15 7.35
N ALA A 71 -11.68 22.39 7.61
CA ALA A 71 -11.42 23.06 8.88
C ALA A 71 -12.73 23.60 9.48
N GLU A 72 -12.99 23.25 10.73
CA GLU A 72 -14.12 23.74 11.50
C GLU A 72 -13.63 24.53 12.70
N THR A 73 -14.14 25.74 12.89
CA THR A 73 -13.74 26.63 13.99
C THR A 73 -14.90 26.89 14.92
N PHE A 74 -14.71 26.59 16.21
CA PHE A 74 -15.64 26.85 17.29
C PHE A 74 -14.91 27.40 18.50
N ASN A 75 -15.43 28.44 19.16
CA ASN A 75 -14.80 29.06 20.35
C ASN A 75 -13.30 29.39 20.20
N ARG A 76 -12.89 29.98 19.07
CA ARG A 76 -11.46 30.28 18.74
C ARG A 76 -10.56 29.04 18.78
N ARG A 77 -11.12 27.88 18.47
CA ARG A 77 -10.42 26.61 18.33
C ARG A 77 -10.82 26.01 17.00
N THR A 78 -9.83 25.62 16.22
CA THR A 78 -10.00 25.05 14.89
C THR A 78 -9.60 23.59 14.93
N THR A 79 -10.51 22.73 14.47
CA THR A 79 -10.23 21.33 14.18
C THR A 79 -10.08 21.18 12.68
N VAL A 80 -8.99 20.52 12.26
CA VAL A 80 -8.66 20.31 10.86
C VAL A 80 -8.65 18.83 10.56
N GLU A 81 -9.22 18.46 9.43
CA GLU A 81 -9.39 17.09 8.97
C GLU A 81 -8.96 16.95 7.51
N GLN A 82 -8.31 15.84 7.17
CA GLN A 82 -7.97 15.53 5.78
C GLN A 82 -8.08 14.04 5.54
N ILE A 83 -8.59 13.66 4.36
CA ILE A 83 -8.81 12.28 3.99
C ILE A 83 -7.75 11.84 2.97
N TYR A 84 -7.14 10.68 3.19
CA TYR A 84 -6.31 9.97 2.22
C TYR A 84 -6.97 8.64 1.83
N ARG A 85 -7.02 8.33 0.54
CA ARG A 85 -7.59 7.06 0.04
C ARG A 85 -6.54 6.28 -0.71
N ARG A 86 -6.43 4.97 -0.46
CA ARG A 86 -5.45 4.13 -1.16
C ARG A 86 -5.94 2.71 -1.31
N ALA A 87 -5.77 2.14 -2.51
CA ALA A 87 -5.81 0.69 -2.67
C ALA A 87 -4.49 0.10 -2.16
N ILE A 88 -4.56 -0.70 -1.08
CA ILE A 88 -3.33 -1.19 -0.43
C ILE A 88 -2.63 -2.17 -1.35
N ALA A 89 -1.41 -1.83 -1.77
CA ALA A 89 -0.62 -2.61 -2.68
C ALA A 89 0.35 -3.56 -1.92
N VAL A 90 0.96 -4.54 -2.61
CA VAL A 90 1.82 -5.54 -1.95
C VAL A 90 3.06 -4.87 -1.38
N GLU A 91 3.59 -3.93 -2.13
CA GLU A 91 4.74 -3.09 -1.79
C GLU A 91 4.49 -2.16 -0.62
N ASP A 92 3.24 -1.95 -0.21
CA ASP A 92 2.93 -1.13 0.96
C ASP A 92 3.09 -1.92 2.26
N ASN A 93 3.23 -3.25 2.18
CA ASN A 93 3.46 -4.07 3.35
C ASN A 93 4.73 -3.63 4.09
N ARG A 94 4.61 -3.46 5.41
CA ARG A 94 5.64 -2.94 6.32
C ARG A 94 5.99 -1.46 6.12
N LYS A 95 5.40 -0.76 5.15
CA LYS A 95 5.49 0.70 5.11
C LYS A 95 4.60 1.30 6.21
N GLN A 96 4.84 2.57 6.51
CA GLN A 96 4.01 3.35 7.42
C GLN A 96 3.40 4.54 6.67
N VAL A 97 2.10 4.73 6.89
CA VAL A 97 1.44 5.97 6.51
C VAL A 97 1.54 6.92 7.68
N THR A 98 2.08 8.11 7.43
CA THR A 98 2.28 9.14 8.43
C THR A 98 1.40 10.34 8.11
N CYS A 99 0.62 10.79 9.10
CA CYS A 99 0.01 12.10 9.06
C CYS A 99 0.85 13.08 9.87
N ARG A 100 1.22 14.20 9.24
CA ARG A 100 1.92 15.32 9.87
C ARG A 100 0.99 16.52 9.98
N ALA A 101 0.89 17.07 11.18
CA ALA A 101 0.22 18.33 11.47
C ALA A 101 1.26 19.42 11.76
N GLU A 102 1.34 20.43 10.92
CA GLU A 102 2.23 21.59 11.08
C GLU A 102 1.51 22.71 11.83
N HIS A 103 2.10 23.21 12.92
CA HIS A 103 1.54 24.30 13.72
C HIS A 103 2.64 25.03 14.51
N PRO A 104 2.63 26.37 14.58
CA PRO A 104 3.70 27.16 15.21
C PRO A 104 3.89 26.91 16.71
N ALA A 105 2.84 26.49 17.42
CA ALA A 105 2.92 26.18 18.85
C ALA A 105 3.42 24.75 19.16
N TYR A 106 3.75 23.93 18.15
CA TYR A 106 4.38 22.64 18.38
C TYR A 106 5.90 22.79 18.60
N PRO A 107 6.53 21.97 19.48
CA PRO A 107 7.95 22.10 19.82
C PRO A 107 8.91 22.09 18.63
N CYS A 108 8.61 21.26 17.61
CA CYS A 108 9.41 21.13 16.38
C CYS A 108 8.69 21.75 15.17
N GLY A 109 7.66 22.59 15.38
CA GLY A 109 6.80 23.14 14.33
C GLY A 109 5.81 22.15 13.72
N PHE A 110 5.92 20.86 14.05
CA PHE A 110 4.96 19.83 13.65
C PHE A 110 4.85 18.70 14.67
N MET A 111 3.77 17.93 14.57
CA MET A 111 3.60 16.63 15.21
C MET A 111 3.18 15.59 14.18
N GLU A 112 3.50 14.33 14.44
CA GLU A 112 3.19 13.21 13.56
C GLU A 112 2.51 12.07 14.29
N THR A 113 1.72 11.32 13.54
CA THR A 113 1.23 10.00 13.93
C THR A 113 1.39 9.07 12.74
N SER A 114 1.69 7.80 13.01
CA SER A 114 1.96 6.82 11.96
C SER A 114 1.13 5.57 12.17
N LEU A 115 0.61 5.03 11.06
CA LEU A 115 -0.12 3.78 11.00
C LEU A 115 0.68 2.79 10.14
N PRO A 116 1.17 1.68 10.71
CA PRO A 116 1.85 0.66 9.93
C PRO A 116 0.86 -0.03 9.00
N ILE A 117 1.27 -0.30 7.78
CA ILE A 117 0.53 -1.15 6.84
C ILE A 117 1.04 -2.58 7.00
N LYS A 118 0.21 -3.43 7.58
CA LYS A 118 0.45 -4.87 7.67
C LYS A 118 -0.55 -5.54 6.75
N LEU A 119 -0.11 -6.27 5.74
CA LEU A 119 -1.07 -7.06 4.98
C LEU A 119 -1.59 -8.19 5.86
N LYS A 120 -2.92 -8.36 5.92
CA LYS A 120 -3.54 -9.53 6.56
C LYS A 120 -2.92 -10.77 5.92
N LYS A 121 -2.16 -11.52 6.72
CA LYS A 121 -1.70 -12.84 6.33
C LYS A 121 -2.92 -13.74 6.34
N VAL A 122 -3.32 -14.25 5.19
CA VAL A 122 -4.09 -15.50 5.17
C VAL A 122 -3.10 -16.58 5.56
N TYR A 123 -2.97 -16.81 6.88
CA TYR A 123 -2.31 -17.99 7.40
C TYR A 123 -3.10 -19.19 6.86
N THR A 124 -2.53 -19.94 5.93
CA THR A 124 -2.91 -21.35 5.82
C THR A 124 -2.52 -22.01 7.12
N ASN A 125 -3.43 -22.84 7.63
CA ASN A 125 -3.19 -23.75 8.74
C ASN A 125 -1.84 -24.45 8.59
N ASP A 126 -0.88 -24.07 9.43
CA ASP A 126 -0.04 -25.01 10.17
C ASP A 126 0.78 -24.24 11.20
N LYS A 127 0.46 -24.49 12.48
CA LYS A 127 1.37 -24.17 13.59
C LYS A 127 2.58 -25.07 13.44
N GLN A 128 3.72 -24.53 13.01
CA GLN A 128 5.01 -25.05 13.43
C GLN A 128 5.81 -23.93 14.08
N GLU A 129 6.05 -24.12 15.37
CA GLU A 129 6.99 -23.33 16.16
C GLU A 129 8.39 -23.42 15.51
N VAL A 130 8.98 -22.28 15.16
CA VAL A 130 10.37 -22.22 14.72
C VAL A 130 11.15 -21.45 15.77
N LYS A 131 12.06 -22.19 16.43
CA LYS A 131 13.14 -21.67 17.26
C LYS A 131 13.84 -20.52 16.54
N LYS A 132 14.02 -19.41 17.26
CA LYS A 132 14.92 -18.33 16.89
C LYS A 132 16.33 -18.90 16.78
N GLU A 133 16.84 -19.03 15.57
CA GLU A 133 18.28 -19.04 15.33
C GLU A 133 18.58 -18.05 14.23
N ASP A 134 19.58 -17.26 14.57
CA ASP A 134 19.93 -15.93 14.10
C ASP A 134 20.65 -15.96 12.75
N LEU A 135 20.82 -14.78 12.14
CA LEU A 135 21.59 -14.47 10.91
C LEU A 135 20.77 -14.50 9.61
N THR A 136 19.94 -13.47 9.38
CA THR A 136 19.25 -13.24 8.11
C THR A 136 20.19 -12.66 7.06
N GLU A 137 21.02 -13.52 6.46
CA GLU A 137 21.67 -13.18 5.19
C GLU A 137 20.61 -12.94 4.11
N LEU A 138 20.77 -11.87 3.34
CA LEU A 138 19.84 -11.52 2.27
C LEU A 138 20.02 -12.48 1.09
N VAL A 139 19.06 -13.36 0.88
CA VAL A 139 19.08 -14.33 -0.23
C VAL A 139 18.16 -13.81 -1.33
N LYS A 140 18.75 -13.45 -2.48
CA LYS A 140 17.98 -13.04 -3.66
C LYS A 140 17.09 -14.21 -4.11
N PRO A 141 15.76 -14.01 -4.26
CA PRO A 141 14.86 -15.08 -4.68
C PRO A 141 15.07 -15.45 -6.14
N ARG A 142 14.54 -16.61 -6.54
CA ARG A 142 14.47 -17.01 -7.95
C ARG A 142 13.58 -16.05 -8.74
N ALA A 143 13.94 -15.88 -10.01
CA ALA A 143 13.13 -15.13 -10.97
C ALA A 143 11.68 -15.65 -10.94
N PRO A 144 10.69 -14.74 -10.89
CA PRO A 144 9.30 -15.12 -10.79
C PRO A 144 8.87 -15.97 -11.98
N GLN A 145 7.91 -16.86 -11.76
CA GLN A 145 7.31 -17.70 -12.80
C GLN A 145 5.81 -17.46 -12.84
N MET A 146 5.26 -17.23 -14.04
CA MET A 146 3.82 -17.08 -14.25
C MET A 146 3.22 -18.37 -14.80
N THR A 147 2.11 -18.79 -14.21
CA THR A 147 1.31 -19.94 -14.64
C THR A 147 -0.13 -19.49 -14.81
N VAL A 148 -0.69 -19.70 -16.00
CA VAL A 148 -2.12 -19.44 -16.26
C VAL A 148 -2.93 -20.61 -15.69
N SER A 149 -4.05 -20.31 -15.03
CA SER A 149 -4.97 -21.32 -14.50
C SER A 149 -5.49 -22.22 -15.63
N SER A 150 -5.60 -23.52 -15.35
CA SER A 150 -6.16 -24.51 -16.27
C SER A 150 -7.63 -24.27 -16.61
N GLU A 151 -8.34 -23.49 -15.78
CA GLU A 151 -9.74 -23.13 -16.00
C GLU A 151 -9.92 -22.05 -17.06
N VAL A 152 -8.85 -21.36 -17.45
CA VAL A 152 -8.90 -20.32 -18.49
C VAL A 152 -8.98 -20.99 -19.85
N ALA A 153 -10.09 -20.78 -20.56
CA ALA A 153 -10.28 -21.28 -21.92
C ALA A 153 -9.24 -20.69 -22.88
N GLN A 154 -8.54 -21.56 -23.59
CA GLN A 154 -7.52 -21.20 -24.57
C GLN A 154 -7.81 -21.87 -25.91
N ARG A 155 -7.59 -21.13 -27.00
CA ARG A 155 -7.61 -21.65 -28.37
C ARG A 155 -6.28 -21.32 -29.03
N ASN A 156 -5.46 -22.33 -29.31
CA ASN A 156 -4.13 -22.17 -29.91
C ASN A 156 -3.25 -21.14 -29.15
N GLY A 157 -3.32 -21.12 -27.82
CA GLY A 157 -2.59 -20.17 -26.97
C GLY A 157 -3.16 -18.75 -26.91
N ALA A 158 -4.31 -18.48 -27.56
CA ALA A 158 -5.05 -17.24 -27.41
C ALA A 158 -6.19 -17.40 -26.39
N PHE A 159 -6.52 -16.31 -25.69
CA PHE A 159 -7.56 -16.22 -24.69
C PHE A 159 -8.84 -15.59 -25.26
N LYS A 160 -10.01 -15.95 -24.73
CA LYS A 160 -11.26 -15.35 -25.20
C LYS A 160 -11.37 -13.89 -24.71
N ALA A 161 -11.65 -12.96 -25.62
CA ALA A 161 -11.93 -11.58 -25.22
C ALA A 161 -13.19 -11.51 -24.33
N GLY A 162 -13.13 -10.71 -23.27
CA GLY A 162 -14.20 -10.57 -22.29
C GLY A 162 -14.21 -11.62 -21.18
N SER A 163 -13.42 -12.70 -21.27
CA SER A 163 -13.28 -13.69 -20.19
C SER A 163 -12.32 -13.22 -19.09
N GLU A 164 -12.34 -13.92 -17.96
CA GLU A 164 -11.38 -13.70 -16.88
C GLU A 164 -10.11 -14.52 -17.13
N LEU A 165 -8.98 -13.83 -17.20
CA LEU A 165 -7.65 -14.42 -17.18
C LEU A 165 -7.22 -14.56 -15.72
N VAL A 166 -6.92 -15.78 -15.29
CA VAL A 166 -6.41 -16.07 -13.96
C VAL A 166 -4.95 -16.51 -14.07
N VAL A 167 -4.02 -15.72 -13.54
CA VAL A 167 -2.56 -15.98 -13.60
C VAL A 167 -1.97 -15.99 -12.20
N GLN A 168 -1.24 -17.04 -11.86
CA GLN A 168 -0.46 -17.12 -10.64
C GLN A 168 1.00 -16.77 -10.92
N CYS A 169 1.58 -15.89 -10.11
CA CYS A 169 3.01 -15.61 -10.10
C CYS A 169 3.65 -16.16 -8.83
N ILE A 170 4.78 -16.87 -8.96
CA ILE A 170 5.50 -17.49 -7.85
C ILE A 170 6.98 -17.11 -7.90
N SER A 171 7.53 -16.68 -6.76
CA SER A 171 8.97 -16.44 -6.57
C SER A 171 9.43 -17.20 -5.33
N ARG A 172 10.51 -17.97 -5.47
CA ARG A 172 10.93 -18.99 -4.49
C ARG A 172 12.26 -18.64 -3.83
N ASP A 173 12.47 -19.22 -2.66
CA ASP A 173 13.75 -19.27 -1.94
C ASP A 173 14.36 -17.88 -1.61
N GLY A 174 13.52 -16.85 -1.41
CA GLY A 174 13.97 -15.51 -1.03
C GLY A 174 14.09 -15.31 0.48
N ASN A 175 15.07 -14.53 0.92
CA ASN A 175 15.15 -14.06 2.29
C ASN A 175 15.51 -12.56 2.35
N PRO A 176 14.56 -11.67 2.69
CA PRO A 176 13.14 -11.89 2.95
C PRO A 176 12.35 -12.36 1.70
N PRO A 177 11.07 -12.77 1.80
CA PRO A 177 10.24 -12.99 0.62
C PRO A 177 10.15 -11.71 -0.24
N ALA A 178 10.08 -11.87 -1.56
CA ALA A 178 9.86 -10.74 -2.48
C ALA A 178 8.46 -10.14 -2.34
N GLY A 179 8.32 -8.87 -2.72
CA GLY A 179 7.04 -8.26 -3.07
C GLY A 179 6.78 -8.37 -4.58
N PHE A 180 5.51 -8.37 -5.00
CA PHE A 180 5.14 -8.39 -6.41
C PHE A 180 4.54 -7.07 -6.87
N LEU A 181 4.90 -6.68 -8.09
CA LEU A 181 4.23 -5.64 -8.87
C LEU A 181 3.74 -6.26 -10.17
N TRP A 182 2.55 -5.89 -10.60
CA TRP A 182 1.93 -6.42 -11.82
C TRP A 182 1.71 -5.31 -12.82
N PHE A 183 2.11 -5.50 -14.06
CA PHE A 183 1.93 -4.50 -15.11
C PHE A 183 1.27 -5.11 -16.34
N LEU A 184 0.49 -4.30 -17.05
CA LEU A 184 0.10 -4.57 -18.43
C LEU A 184 0.84 -3.56 -19.31
N ASN A 185 1.84 -4.03 -20.05
CA ASN A 185 2.93 -3.23 -20.59
C ASN A 185 3.58 -2.41 -19.45
N ASP A 186 3.43 -1.08 -19.48
CA ASP A 186 3.99 -0.18 -18.47
C ASP A 186 2.95 0.29 -17.44
N GLN A 187 1.68 -0.11 -17.59
CA GLN A 187 0.61 0.30 -16.69
C GLN A 187 0.51 -0.64 -15.49
N LEU A 188 0.69 -0.10 -14.28
CA LEU A 188 0.59 -0.83 -13.03
C LEU A 188 -0.86 -1.27 -12.73
N ILE A 189 -1.02 -2.51 -12.28
CA ILE A 189 -2.30 -3.16 -11.97
C ILE A 189 -2.41 -3.32 -10.46
N TYR A 190 -3.56 -2.93 -9.91
CA TYR A 190 -3.89 -3.09 -8.49
C TYR A 190 -5.18 -3.89 -8.26
N GLU A 191 -6.06 -3.94 -9.26
CA GLU A 191 -7.35 -4.63 -9.19
C GLU A 191 -7.21 -6.12 -9.53
N GLY A 192 -8.07 -6.95 -8.92
CA GLY A 192 -8.12 -8.39 -9.21
C GLY A 192 -6.97 -9.22 -8.65
N LEU A 193 -6.05 -8.60 -7.90
CA LEU A 193 -4.92 -9.27 -7.28
C LEU A 193 -5.32 -9.88 -5.92
N SER A 194 -4.88 -11.11 -5.67
CA SER A 194 -5.07 -11.80 -4.38
C SER A 194 -4.12 -11.25 -3.33
N ALA A 195 -4.39 -11.53 -2.05
CA ALA A 195 -3.37 -11.39 -1.02
C ALA A 195 -2.17 -12.29 -1.37
N PRO A 196 -0.92 -11.84 -1.17
CA PRO A 196 0.25 -12.68 -1.38
C PRO A 196 0.29 -13.77 -0.31
N PHE A 197 0.46 -15.01 -0.75
CA PHE A 197 0.66 -16.15 0.11
C PHE A 197 2.16 -16.41 0.27
N VAL A 198 2.64 -16.53 1.51
CA VAL A 198 4.04 -16.76 1.82
C VAL A 198 4.19 -18.06 2.60
N SER A 199 5.03 -18.96 2.10
CA SER A 199 5.44 -20.18 2.79
C SER A 199 6.95 -20.19 3.00
N LYS A 200 7.43 -20.82 4.07
CA LYS A 200 8.86 -20.95 4.38
C LYS A 200 9.26 -22.42 4.29
N ASN A 201 10.39 -22.70 3.67
CA ASN A 201 11.03 -24.03 3.70
C ASN A 201 12.52 -23.87 4.06
N PHE A 202 13.28 -24.97 4.05
CA PHE A 202 14.71 -24.98 4.36
C PHE A 202 15.58 -24.17 3.37
N ARG A 203 15.09 -23.89 2.15
CA ARG A 203 15.80 -23.11 1.13
C ARG A 203 15.51 -21.61 1.20
N GLY A 204 14.40 -21.21 1.82
CA GLY A 204 14.01 -19.82 1.97
C GLY A 204 12.49 -19.61 1.94
N ASN A 205 12.07 -18.37 1.73
CA ASN A 205 10.66 -18.01 1.64
C ASN A 205 10.20 -18.08 0.18
N THR A 206 9.06 -18.70 -0.05
CA THR A 206 8.34 -18.69 -1.31
C THR A 206 7.14 -17.77 -1.17
N VAL A 207 6.98 -16.86 -2.13
CA VAL A 207 5.81 -15.98 -2.24
C VAL A 207 5.07 -16.31 -3.53
N GLN A 208 3.74 -16.35 -3.44
CA GLN A 208 2.86 -16.52 -4.58
C GLN A 208 1.70 -15.51 -4.52
N GLN A 209 1.27 -15.03 -5.67
CA GLN A 209 0.12 -14.13 -5.79
C GLN A 209 -0.63 -14.44 -7.09
N THR A 210 -1.96 -14.37 -7.05
CA THR A 210 -2.81 -14.60 -8.20
C THR A 210 -3.41 -13.28 -8.68
N LEU A 211 -3.44 -13.07 -9.98
CA LEU A 211 -4.17 -12.01 -10.66
C LEU A 211 -5.38 -12.60 -11.38
N THR A 212 -6.56 -12.06 -11.13
CA THR A 212 -7.77 -12.26 -11.93
C THR A 212 -8.05 -10.99 -12.71
N TYR A 213 -7.87 -11.03 -14.03
CA TYR A 213 -7.96 -9.87 -14.91
C TYR A 213 -8.98 -10.11 -16.02
N ARG A 214 -9.95 -9.21 -16.18
CA ARG A 214 -10.94 -9.30 -17.25
C ARG A 214 -10.37 -8.80 -18.57
N LEU A 215 -10.18 -9.70 -19.53
CA LEU A 215 -9.58 -9.39 -20.82
C LEU A 215 -10.47 -8.49 -21.67
N LYS A 216 -9.87 -7.46 -22.26
CA LYS A 216 -10.51 -6.61 -23.27
C LYS A 216 -9.97 -6.98 -24.66
N PRO A 217 -10.75 -6.78 -25.74
CA PRO A 217 -10.22 -6.95 -27.11
C PRO A 217 -8.97 -6.08 -27.36
N SER A 218 -8.88 -4.91 -26.71
CA SER A 218 -7.73 -4.01 -26.80
C SER A 218 -6.51 -4.48 -26.02
N ASP A 219 -6.58 -5.60 -25.29
CA ASP A 219 -5.43 -6.19 -24.60
C ASP A 219 -4.64 -7.15 -25.49
N ASP A 220 -5.11 -7.41 -26.71
CA ASP A 220 -4.37 -8.19 -27.71
C ASP A 220 -2.98 -7.59 -27.97
N GLY A 221 -1.97 -8.44 -27.95
CA GLY A 221 -0.57 -8.05 -28.16
C GLY A 221 0.09 -7.36 -26.95
N LYS A 222 -0.65 -6.99 -25.90
CA LYS A 222 -0.06 -6.45 -24.67
C LYS A 222 0.68 -7.53 -23.89
N THR A 223 1.62 -7.11 -23.03
CA THR A 223 2.44 -7.99 -22.22
C THR A 223 2.07 -7.83 -20.75
N LEU A 224 1.55 -8.89 -20.13
CA LEU A 224 1.41 -8.97 -18.69
C LEU A 224 2.79 -9.22 -18.07
N ILE A 225 3.15 -8.46 -17.04
CA ILE A 225 4.45 -8.54 -16.37
C ILE A 225 4.21 -8.76 -14.88
N CYS A 226 4.81 -9.82 -14.32
CA CYS A 226 4.93 -9.96 -12.88
C CYS A 226 6.38 -9.68 -12.48
N LYS A 227 6.59 -8.63 -11.69
CA LYS A 227 7.90 -8.17 -11.22
C LYS A 227 8.06 -8.46 -9.73
N ALA A 228 9.01 -9.32 -9.39
CA ALA A 228 9.43 -9.60 -8.02
C ALA A 228 10.47 -8.56 -7.58
N ARG A 229 10.17 -7.80 -6.52
CA ARG A 229 11.10 -6.85 -5.88
C ARG A 229 11.67 -7.44 -4.59
N HIS A 230 12.98 -7.39 -4.46
CA HIS A 230 13.73 -7.83 -3.29
C HIS A 230 14.82 -6.80 -2.94
N PRO A 231 15.29 -6.71 -1.68
CA PRO A 231 16.41 -5.82 -1.33
C PRO A 231 17.69 -6.03 -2.17
N GLN A 232 17.92 -7.26 -2.64
CA GLN A 232 19.06 -7.62 -3.53
C GLN A 232 18.77 -7.43 -5.03
N GLY A 233 17.71 -6.72 -5.38
CA GLY A 233 17.33 -6.43 -6.77
C GLY A 233 15.95 -6.94 -7.16
N SER A 234 15.55 -6.63 -8.39
CA SER A 234 14.25 -7.02 -8.93
C SER A 234 14.44 -7.93 -10.14
N GLU A 235 13.54 -8.90 -10.27
CA GLU A 235 13.44 -9.81 -11.42
C GLU A 235 12.00 -9.79 -11.92
N GLU A 236 11.78 -10.12 -13.19
CA GLU A 236 10.43 -10.12 -13.77
C GLU A 236 10.22 -11.29 -14.72
N THR A 237 8.95 -11.61 -14.95
CA THR A 237 8.50 -12.57 -15.95
C THR A 237 7.38 -11.94 -16.76
N ARG A 238 7.26 -12.36 -18.02
CA ARG A 238 6.40 -11.73 -19.03
C ARG A 238 5.52 -12.77 -19.71
N LEU A 239 4.25 -12.44 -19.88
CA LEU A 239 3.26 -13.23 -20.61
C LEU A 239 2.66 -12.35 -21.68
N LYS A 240 2.89 -12.70 -22.95
CA LYS A 240 2.27 -11.99 -24.08
C LYS A 240 0.80 -12.43 -24.18
N ILE A 241 -0.11 -11.47 -24.16
CA ILE A 241 -1.53 -11.71 -24.31
C ILE A 241 -1.85 -11.78 -25.81
N SER A 242 -2.54 -12.85 -26.19
CA SER A 242 -3.16 -13.03 -27.50
C SER A 242 -4.63 -13.29 -27.24
N THR A 243 -5.54 -12.64 -27.97
CA THR A 243 -6.98 -12.77 -27.78
C THR A 243 -7.72 -13.18 -29.05
N TYR A 244 -8.86 -13.83 -28.88
CA TYR A 244 -9.81 -14.11 -29.95
C TYR A 244 -11.23 -13.72 -29.52
N ASN A 245 -12.10 -13.44 -30.48
CA ASN A 245 -13.51 -13.12 -30.24
C ASN A 245 -14.36 -14.38 -30.03
#